data_AF-A0AA41STX2-F1
#
_entry.id   AF-A0AA41STX2-F1
#
_cell.length_a   1.000
_cell.length_b   1.000
_cell.length_c   1.000
_cell.angle_alpha   90.00
_cell.angle_beta   90.00
_cell.angle_gamma   90.00
#
_symmetry.space_group_name_H-M   'P 1'
#
loop_
_entity.id
_entity.type
_entity.pdbx_description
1 polymer ?
#
loop_
_entity_poly.entity_id
_entity_poly.type
_entity_poly.pdbx_seq_one_letter_code
_entity_poly.pdbx_strand_id
1 'polypeptide(L)'
;MKLSFSFPATGYQKLIGMDKERELFMRNVWPRAKNIPELTDTTVPRRLGPKRASRIRKLFSLSKEDDVLQYAVRKPLNNEGSKTQDQSTGDSASSYSTCPATKAPAYCSEETENKEEAAEYAKLLTKRMKEAKEKQTPGTDCQEVQAALSESFYLV
;
A
#
# COMPACT_ATOMS: atom_id res chain seq x y z
N MET A 1 -7.98 24.26 41.47
CA MET A 1 -8.06 23.08 42.35
C MET A 1 -7.23 21.98 41.72
N LYS A 2 -6.11 21.59 42.34
CA LYS A 2 -5.20 20.55 41.84
C LYS A 2 -5.50 19.26 42.61
N LEU A 3 -6.10 18.28 41.95
CA LEU A 3 -6.32 16.95 42.51
C LEU A 3 -5.00 16.17 42.45
N SER A 4 -4.32 16.05 43.59
CA SER A 4 -3.16 15.17 43.77
C SER A 4 -3.64 13.76 44.06
N PHE A 5 -3.64 12.88 43.05
CA PHE A 5 -3.91 11.46 43.23
C PHE A 5 -2.57 10.73 43.44
N SER A 6 -2.25 10.39 44.67
CA SER A 6 -1.08 9.57 45.01
C SER A 6 -1.34 8.11 44.64
N PHE A 7 -0.61 7.57 43.66
CA PHE A 7 -0.69 6.16 43.30
C PHE A 7 0.17 5.34 44.29
N PRO A 8 -0.40 4.41 45.08
CA PRO A 8 0.36 3.69 46.09
C PRO A 8 1.31 2.67 45.44
N ALA A 9 2.58 2.75 45.83
CA ALA A 9 3.68 1.91 45.35
C ALA A 9 3.67 0.48 45.95
N THR A 10 2.53 -0.20 45.90
CA THR A 10 2.41 -1.61 46.35
C THR A 10 1.99 -2.50 45.19
N GLY A 11 2.81 -2.52 44.14
CA GLY A 11 2.64 -3.41 42.97
C GLY A 11 3.87 -4.23 42.60
N TYR A 12 5.00 -4.05 43.29
CA TYR A 12 6.30 -4.60 42.87
C TYR A 12 6.79 -5.77 43.74
N GLN A 13 5.88 -6.62 44.24
CA GLN A 13 6.28 -7.85 44.95
C GLN A 13 5.80 -9.13 44.24
N LYS A 14 5.06 -9.02 43.14
CA LYS A 14 4.52 -10.16 42.38
C LYS A 14 5.28 -10.47 41.08
N LEU A 15 6.48 -9.91 40.91
CA LEU A 15 7.31 -10.10 39.71
C LEU A 15 8.49 -11.06 39.88
N ILE A 16 8.82 -11.53 41.09
CA ILE A 16 9.91 -12.49 41.33
C ILE A 16 9.41 -13.96 41.22
N GLY A 17 8.10 -14.17 41.26
CA GLY A 17 7.48 -15.51 41.19
C GLY A 17 7.23 -16.05 39.79
N MET A 18 7.25 -15.20 38.75
CA MET A 18 7.08 -15.61 37.35
C MET A 18 8.37 -16.11 36.71
N ASP A 19 9.52 -15.88 37.35
CA ASP A 19 10.82 -16.25 36.80
C ASP A 19 11.16 -17.73 37.03
N LYS A 20 10.73 -18.34 38.15
CA LYS A 20 11.02 -19.76 38.43
C LYS A 20 10.28 -20.72 37.50
N GLU A 21 9.02 -20.43 37.17
CA GLU A 21 8.24 -21.25 36.23
C GLU A 21 8.74 -21.07 34.79
N ARG A 22 9.11 -19.83 34.40
CA ARG A 22 9.73 -19.54 33.10
C ARG A 22 11.13 -20.14 32.97
N GLU A 23 11.94 -20.10 34.02
CA GLU A 23 13.25 -20.77 34.06
C GLU A 23 13.11 -22.29 34.00
N LEU A 24 12.18 -22.89 34.75
CA LEU A 24 11.91 -24.33 34.69
C LEU A 24 11.39 -24.74 33.31
N PHE A 25 10.52 -23.94 32.70
CA PHE A 25 10.05 -24.13 31.33
C PHE A 25 11.22 -24.08 30.35
N MET A 26 12.08 -23.04 30.41
CA MET A 26 13.25 -22.94 29.54
C MET A 26 14.29 -24.04 29.79
N ARG A 27 14.47 -24.51 31.03
CA ARG A 27 15.39 -25.60 31.40
C ARG A 27 14.91 -26.99 30.96
N ASN A 28 13.58 -27.17 30.83
CA ASN A 28 12.97 -28.40 30.36
C ASN A 28 12.69 -28.40 28.85
N VAL A 29 12.52 -27.21 28.24
CA VAL A 29 12.35 -27.01 26.79
C VAL A 29 13.70 -26.97 26.07
N TRP A 30 14.76 -26.47 26.72
CA TRP A 30 16.11 -26.51 26.17
C TRP A 30 16.76 -27.86 26.49
N PRO A 31 17.26 -28.62 25.50
CA PRO A 31 17.71 -29.98 25.72
C PRO A 31 18.97 -30.00 26.62
N ARG A 32 18.75 -30.33 27.89
CA ARG A 32 19.80 -30.68 28.83
C ARG A 32 20.28 -32.10 28.55
N ALA A 33 21.26 -32.24 27.67
CA ALA A 33 22.28 -33.30 27.59
C ALA A 33 21.86 -34.79 27.64
N LYS A 34 20.58 -35.14 27.69
CA LYS A 34 20.09 -36.53 27.71
C LYS A 34 19.29 -36.76 26.43
N ASN A 35 19.90 -37.45 25.48
CA ASN A 35 19.21 -37.99 24.32
C ASN A 35 18.12 -38.92 24.84
N ILE A 36 16.87 -38.64 24.47
CA ILE A 36 15.74 -39.48 24.80
C ILE A 36 15.70 -40.52 23.69
N PRO A 37 15.96 -41.80 23.99
CA PRO A 37 15.91 -42.83 22.97
C PRO A 37 14.53 -42.79 22.30
N GLU A 38 14.50 -42.97 20.98
CA GLU A 38 13.31 -42.90 20.11
C GLU A 38 12.84 -41.49 19.68
N LEU A 39 13.13 -40.43 20.44
CA LEU A 39 12.70 -39.07 20.07
C LEU A 39 13.81 -38.21 19.44
N THR A 40 15.03 -38.27 19.98
CA THR A 40 16.17 -37.49 19.46
C THR A 40 16.98 -38.24 18.40
N ASP A 41 16.81 -39.57 18.31
CA ASP A 41 17.63 -40.43 17.46
C ASP A 41 17.10 -40.51 16.02
N THR A 42 15.82 -40.21 15.81
CA THR A 42 15.21 -40.22 14.48
C THR A 42 14.92 -38.80 14.00
N THR A 43 15.57 -38.37 12.91
CA THR A 43 15.28 -37.09 12.27
C THR A 43 14.31 -37.28 11.10
N VAL A 44 13.06 -36.85 11.28
CA VAL A 44 12.06 -36.87 10.20
C VAL A 44 12.27 -35.65 9.29
N PRO A 45 12.59 -35.84 7.99
CA PRO A 45 12.78 -34.71 7.08
C PRO A 45 11.45 -33.99 6.82
N ARG A 46 11.54 -32.70 6.46
CA ARG A 46 10.34 -31.92 6.12
C ARG A 46 9.74 -32.44 4.82
N ARG A 47 8.43 -32.69 4.85
CA ARG A 47 7.70 -33.29 3.72
C ARG A 47 7.57 -32.38 2.51
N LEU A 48 7.50 -31.06 2.71
CA LEU A 48 7.31 -30.07 1.66
C LEU A 48 8.45 -29.06 1.65
N GLY A 49 8.83 -28.67 0.44
CA GLY A 49 9.81 -27.63 0.21
C GLY A 49 9.24 -26.21 0.35
N PRO A 50 10.10 -25.19 0.34
CA PRO A 50 9.68 -23.79 0.28
C PRO A 50 9.01 -23.48 -1.06
N LYS A 51 7.84 -22.81 -1.03
CA LYS A 51 7.05 -22.43 -2.22
C LYS A 51 7.20 -20.98 -2.69
N ARG A 52 7.73 -20.11 -1.82
CA ARG A 52 7.90 -18.68 -2.12
C ARG A 52 9.30 -18.41 -2.64
N ALA A 53 9.42 -17.64 -3.71
CA ALA A 53 10.70 -17.26 -4.29
C ALA A 53 11.67 -16.65 -3.27
N SER A 54 11.19 -15.79 -2.38
CA SER A 54 12.03 -15.19 -1.32
C SER A 54 12.59 -16.21 -0.33
N ARG A 55 11.91 -17.34 -0.09
CA ARG A 55 12.40 -18.41 0.79
C ARG A 55 13.39 -19.33 0.06
N ILE A 56 13.16 -19.60 -1.23
CA ILE A 56 14.08 -20.40 -2.06
C ILE A 56 15.40 -19.64 -2.24
N ARG A 57 15.34 -18.34 -2.58
CA ARG A 57 16.54 -17.49 -2.68
C ARG A 57 17.36 -17.48 -1.38
N LYS A 58 16.72 -17.42 -0.22
CA LYS A 58 17.40 -17.47 1.08
C LYS A 58 18.09 -18.81 1.35
N LEU A 59 17.51 -19.93 0.91
CA LEU A 59 18.05 -21.26 1.18
C LEU A 59 19.26 -21.60 0.31
N PHE A 60 19.21 -21.21 -0.96
CA PHE A 60 20.30 -21.44 -1.91
C PHE A 60 21.23 -20.23 -2.05
N SER A 61 21.04 -19.18 -1.25
CA SER A 61 21.79 -17.92 -1.29
C SER A 61 21.86 -17.30 -2.70
N LEU A 62 20.74 -17.33 -3.42
CA LEU A 62 20.62 -16.81 -4.79
C LEU A 62 20.47 -15.28 -4.80
N SER A 63 20.92 -14.67 -5.90
CA SER A 63 20.68 -13.26 -6.21
C SER A 63 19.24 -13.03 -6.68
N LYS A 64 18.86 -11.78 -6.97
CA LYS A 64 17.50 -11.46 -7.39
C LYS A 64 17.28 -11.81 -8.86
N GLU A 65 18.36 -11.80 -9.62
CA GLU A 65 18.47 -12.00 -11.06
C GLU A 65 18.38 -13.48 -11.45
N ASP A 66 18.71 -14.38 -10.52
CA ASP A 66 18.69 -15.83 -10.75
C ASP A 66 17.26 -16.39 -10.89
N ASP A 67 17.10 -17.34 -11.81
CA ASP A 67 15.84 -18.06 -12.00
C ASP A 67 15.59 -19.05 -10.86
N VAL A 68 14.48 -18.84 -10.14
CA VAL A 68 14.11 -19.61 -8.96
C VAL A 68 13.56 -20.99 -9.31
N LEU A 69 12.94 -21.15 -10.49
CA LEU A 69 12.22 -22.38 -10.86
C LEU A 69 13.13 -23.60 -10.95
N GLN A 70 14.39 -23.39 -11.32
CA GLN A 70 15.41 -24.44 -11.46
C GLN A 70 15.79 -25.04 -10.10
N TYR A 71 15.69 -24.24 -9.03
CA TYR A 71 16.07 -24.62 -7.67
C TYR A 71 14.88 -25.03 -6.79
N ALA A 72 13.67 -25.14 -7.36
CA ALA A 72 12.49 -25.58 -6.63
C ALA A 72 12.60 -27.08 -6.27
N VAL A 73 12.55 -27.38 -4.97
CA VAL A 73 12.66 -28.77 -4.46
C VAL A 73 11.44 -29.59 -4.89
N ARG A 74 11.71 -30.69 -5.61
CA ARG A 74 10.69 -31.63 -6.10
C ARG A 74 10.62 -32.86 -5.22
N LYS A 75 9.41 -33.36 -5.02
CA LYS A 75 9.16 -34.61 -4.30
C LYS A 75 8.92 -35.73 -5.32
N PRO A 76 9.71 -36.81 -5.30
CA PRO A 76 9.40 -37.99 -6.09
C PRO A 76 8.18 -38.68 -5.49
N LEU A 77 7.20 -38.98 -6.33
CA LEU A 77 6.08 -39.83 -6.00
C LEU A 77 6.34 -41.23 -6.55
N ASN A 78 6.51 -42.18 -5.63
CA ASN A 78 6.48 -43.60 -5.93
C ASN A 78 5.03 -44.10 -5.79
N ASN A 79 4.34 -44.29 -6.90
CA ASN A 79 3.08 -45.04 -6.91
C ASN A 79 3.42 -46.43 -7.44
N GLU A 80 3.26 -47.47 -6.62
CA GLU A 80 3.44 -48.87 -7.01
C GLU A 80 2.74 -49.17 -8.35
N GLY A 81 3.55 -49.41 -9.40
CA GLY A 81 3.08 -49.77 -10.75
C GLY A 81 3.15 -48.68 -11.81
N SER A 82 3.57 -47.45 -11.49
CA SER A 82 3.75 -46.37 -12.49
C SER A 82 5.13 -45.73 -12.42
N LYS A 83 5.59 -45.12 -13.53
CA LYS A 83 6.87 -44.40 -13.58
C LYS A 83 6.90 -43.33 -12.49
N THR A 84 8.03 -43.19 -11.79
CA THR A 84 8.22 -42.16 -10.75
C THR A 84 7.88 -40.78 -11.32
N GLN A 85 6.90 -40.11 -10.72
CA GLN A 85 6.50 -38.76 -11.10
C GLN A 85 7.04 -37.78 -10.08
N ASP A 86 7.71 -36.72 -10.52
CA ASP A 86 8.18 -35.66 -9.64
C ASP A 86 7.12 -34.57 -9.50
N GLN A 87 6.66 -34.33 -8.27
CA GLN A 87 5.79 -33.20 -7.96
C GLN A 87 6.59 -32.06 -7.33
N SER A 88 6.66 -30.92 -8.02
CA SER A 88 7.17 -29.68 -7.46
C SER A 88 6.09 -28.97 -6.65
N THR A 89 6.49 -28.34 -5.55
CA THR A 89 5.61 -27.41 -4.82
C THR A 89 5.53 -26.11 -5.64
N GLY A 90 4.72 -26.10 -6.71
CA GLY A 90 4.81 -25.09 -7.78
C GLY A 90 4.98 -23.68 -7.25
N ASP A 91 5.91 -22.89 -7.78
CA ASP A 91 6.27 -21.62 -7.16
C ASP A 91 5.09 -20.63 -7.14
N SER A 92 4.74 -20.09 -5.97
CA SER A 92 3.55 -19.23 -5.81
C SER A 92 3.72 -17.80 -6.31
N ALA A 93 4.86 -17.47 -6.91
CA ALA A 93 5.14 -16.12 -7.36
C ALA A 93 6.31 -16.17 -8.33
N SER A 94 6.07 -16.83 -9.46
CA SER A 94 6.72 -16.35 -10.65
C SER A 94 6.20 -14.94 -10.89
N SER A 95 7.10 -13.98 -10.75
CA SER A 95 6.97 -12.62 -11.25
C SER A 95 7.09 -12.58 -12.77
N TYR A 96 6.41 -13.47 -13.51
CA TYR A 96 6.30 -13.37 -14.96
C TYR A 96 5.07 -12.51 -15.29
N SER A 97 5.35 -11.25 -15.63
CA SER A 97 4.61 -10.40 -16.56
C SER A 97 3.21 -9.87 -16.22
N THR A 98 2.46 -10.40 -15.26
CA THR A 98 1.03 -10.01 -15.13
C THR A 98 0.66 -9.48 -13.74
N CYS A 99 1.50 -8.62 -13.16
CA CYS A 99 0.93 -7.49 -12.47
C CYS A 99 0.80 -6.42 -13.56
N PRO A 100 -0.38 -6.25 -14.21
CA PRO A 100 -0.58 -5.02 -14.95
C PRO A 100 -0.28 -3.92 -13.93
N ALA A 101 0.73 -3.09 -14.21
CA ALA A 101 0.91 -1.84 -13.51
C ALA A 101 -0.50 -1.30 -13.32
N THR A 102 -0.91 -1.07 -12.07
CA THR A 102 -2.20 -0.46 -11.73
C THR A 102 -2.40 0.65 -12.74
N LYS A 103 -3.31 0.43 -13.69
CA LYS A 103 -3.48 1.31 -14.84
C LYS A 103 -4.09 2.58 -14.30
N ALA A 104 -3.25 3.46 -13.76
CA ALA A 104 -3.56 4.82 -13.46
C ALA A 104 -3.24 5.81 -14.61
N PRO A 105 -3.14 5.45 -15.92
CA PRO A 105 -3.01 6.49 -16.94
C PRO A 105 -4.37 6.95 -17.51
N ALA A 106 -5.46 6.18 -17.37
CA ALA A 106 -6.75 6.54 -17.96
C ALA A 106 -7.46 7.68 -17.22
N TYR A 107 -7.47 7.65 -15.88
CA TYR A 107 -8.07 8.73 -15.10
C TYR A 107 -7.37 10.09 -15.32
N CYS A 108 -6.05 10.07 -15.55
CA CYS A 108 -5.27 11.28 -15.79
C CYS A 108 -5.58 11.97 -17.13
N SER A 109 -6.09 11.26 -18.14
CA SER A 109 -6.54 11.89 -19.40
C SER A 109 -7.93 12.53 -19.25
N GLU A 110 -8.84 11.90 -18.52
CA GLU A 110 -10.17 12.48 -18.25
C GLU A 110 -10.04 13.81 -17.46
N GLU A 111 -9.05 13.91 -16.57
CA GLU A 111 -8.79 15.15 -15.84
C GLU A 111 -8.36 16.31 -16.73
N THR A 112 -7.64 16.05 -17.83
CA THR A 112 -7.19 17.11 -18.74
C THR A 112 -8.36 17.63 -19.57
N GLU A 113 -9.21 16.73 -20.06
CA GLU A 113 -10.41 17.08 -20.82
C GLU A 113 -11.39 17.91 -19.97
N ASN A 114 -11.64 17.49 -18.72
CA ASN A 114 -12.49 18.24 -17.79
C ASN A 114 -11.95 19.65 -17.45
N LYS A 115 -10.61 19.83 -17.40
CA LYS A 115 -9.98 21.14 -17.17
C LYS A 115 -10.13 22.06 -18.38
N GLU A 116 -10.00 21.50 -19.58
CA GLU A 116 -10.19 22.24 -20.85
C GLU A 116 -11.65 22.68 -21.02
N GLU A 117 -12.62 21.79 -20.76
CA GLU A 117 -14.05 22.12 -20.81
C GLU A 117 -14.44 23.21 -19.81
N ALA A 118 -13.93 23.15 -18.57
CA ALA A 118 -14.16 24.18 -17.57
C ALA A 118 -13.57 25.54 -17.99
N ALA A 119 -12.39 25.55 -18.61
CA ALA A 119 -11.75 26.76 -19.12
C ALA A 119 -12.55 27.37 -20.29
N GLU A 120 -13.07 26.56 -21.19
CA GLU A 120 -13.95 27.00 -22.30
C GLU A 120 -15.27 27.59 -21.78
N TYR A 121 -15.91 26.93 -20.80
CA TYR A 121 -17.15 27.43 -20.19
C TYR A 121 -16.94 28.78 -19.49
N ALA A 122 -15.81 28.96 -18.78
CA ALA A 122 -15.45 30.23 -18.16
C ALA A 122 -15.31 31.36 -19.19
N LYS A 123 -14.66 31.10 -20.34
CA LYS A 123 -14.57 32.07 -21.45
C LYS A 123 -15.95 32.43 -21.99
N LEU A 124 -16.83 31.44 -22.20
CA LEU A 124 -18.20 31.68 -22.68
C LEU A 124 -19.01 32.54 -21.69
N LEU A 125 -18.86 32.28 -20.40
CA LEU A 125 -19.55 33.02 -19.34
C LEU A 125 -19.13 34.50 -19.34
N THR A 126 -17.83 34.78 -19.43
CA THR A 126 -17.33 36.17 -19.48
C THR A 126 -17.86 36.93 -20.69
N LYS A 127 -17.93 36.28 -21.87
CA LYS A 127 -18.53 36.87 -23.08
C LYS A 127 -20.01 37.21 -22.87
N ARG A 128 -20.81 36.26 -22.36
CA ARG A 128 -22.25 36.49 -22.10
C ARG A 128 -22.49 37.57 -21.05
N MET A 129 -21.67 37.62 -20.00
CA MET A 129 -21.76 38.66 -18.97
C MET A 129 -21.42 40.05 -19.54
N LYS A 130 -20.43 40.14 -20.44
CA LYS A 130 -20.07 41.39 -21.12
C LYS A 130 -21.19 41.84 -22.08
N GLU A 131 -21.68 40.94 -22.92
CA GLU A 131 -22.79 41.21 -23.84
C GLU A 131 -24.07 41.60 -23.10
N ALA A 132 -24.38 40.95 -21.98
CA ALA A 132 -25.53 41.29 -21.15
C ALA A 132 -25.37 42.69 -20.54
N LYS A 133 -24.18 43.04 -20.04
CA LYS A 133 -23.88 44.38 -19.54
C LYS A 133 -24.02 45.44 -20.63
N GLU A 134 -23.46 45.20 -21.82
CA GLU A 134 -23.53 46.12 -22.97
C GLU A 134 -24.97 46.33 -23.46
N LYS A 135 -25.79 45.27 -23.49
CA LYS A 135 -27.23 45.34 -23.79
C LYS A 135 -28.07 45.94 -22.67
N GLN A 136 -27.54 45.97 -21.44
CA GLN A 136 -28.18 46.60 -20.28
C GLN A 136 -27.75 48.07 -20.12
N THR A 137 -26.68 48.49 -20.78
CA THR A 137 -26.26 49.89 -20.95
C THR A 137 -26.71 50.56 -22.28
N PRO A 138 -27.92 50.37 -22.83
CA PRO A 138 -28.41 51.23 -23.89
C PRO A 138 -29.00 52.48 -23.21
N GLY A 139 -28.15 53.40 -22.77
CA GLY A 139 -28.65 54.66 -22.19
C GLY A 139 -27.66 55.52 -21.43
N THR A 140 -26.52 54.99 -20.97
CA THR A 140 -25.53 55.80 -20.24
C THR A 140 -24.72 56.69 -21.17
N ASP A 141 -24.44 56.26 -22.41
CA ASP A 141 -23.66 57.06 -23.35
C ASP A 141 -24.40 58.34 -23.77
N CYS A 142 -25.72 58.27 -24.00
CA CYS A 142 -26.50 59.46 -24.32
C CYS A 142 -26.65 60.41 -23.11
N GLN A 143 -26.72 59.87 -21.89
CA GLN A 143 -26.86 60.66 -20.66
C GLN A 143 -25.52 61.28 -20.21
N GLU A 144 -24.40 60.58 -20.35
CA GLU A 144 -23.06 61.09 -20.05
C GLU A 144 -22.62 62.14 -21.08
N VAL A 145 -22.93 61.94 -22.37
CA VAL A 145 -22.67 62.94 -23.41
C VAL A 145 -23.57 64.17 -23.21
N GLN A 146 -24.82 64.01 -22.77
CA GLN A 146 -25.69 65.14 -22.38
C GLN A 146 -25.18 65.85 -21.11
N ALA A 147 -24.70 65.11 -20.11
CA ALA A 147 -24.14 65.68 -18.89
C ALA A 147 -22.86 66.48 -19.18
N ALA A 148 -21.93 65.94 -19.98
CA ALA A 148 -20.69 66.62 -20.37
C ALA A 148 -20.94 67.87 -21.25
N LEU A 149 -21.94 67.83 -22.14
CA LEU A 149 -22.37 69.00 -22.91
C LEU A 149 -23.06 70.06 -22.04
N SER A 150 -23.75 69.65 -20.97
CA SER A 150 -24.35 70.59 -20.01
C SER A 150 -23.30 71.24 -19.11
N GLU A 151 -22.31 70.49 -18.60
CA GLU A 151 -21.25 71.03 -17.75
C GLU A 151 -20.32 72.00 -18.50
N SER A 152 -20.06 71.76 -19.78
CA SER A 152 -19.30 72.69 -20.63
C SER A 152 -20.08 73.96 -20.98
N PHE A 153 -21.42 73.91 -21.03
CA PHE A 153 -22.26 75.08 -21.25
C PHE A 153 -22.38 75.98 -20.00
N TYR A 154 -22.18 75.45 -18.80
CA TYR A 154 -22.19 76.22 -17.53
C TYR A 154 -20.82 76.72 -17.07
N LEU A 155 -19.74 76.42 -17.80
CA LEU A 155 -18.35 76.83 -17.49
C LEU A 155 -17.79 77.90 -18.46
N VAL A 156 -18.63 78.53 -19.29
CA VAL A 156 -18.34 79.74 -20.09
C VAL A 156 -19.11 80.91 -19.52
#